data_AF-A0A5B7FS59-F1
#
_entry.id   AF-A0A5B7FS59-F1
#
_cell.length_a   1.000
_cell.length_b   1.000
_cell.length_c   1.000
_cell.angle_alpha   90.00
_cell.angle_beta   90.00
_cell.angle_gamma   90.00
#
_symmetry.space_group_name_H-M   'P 1'
#
loop_
_entity.id
_entity.type
_entity.pdbx_description
1 polymer ?
#
loop_
_entity_poly.entity_id
_entity_poly.type
_entity_poly.pdbx_seq_one_letter_code
_entity_poly.pdbx_strand_id
1 'polypeptide(L)'
;MAANNVDRSPTCPTCLRTFSSYRGRAHERSQHPLSYHDTEVAALRTEVKKARRDPEELAMMANFEAKNFGARNINTRIKTEVLPHRSIEGIKGARRAETYKALVRQAALPQSAASMLAPRSPPLPVPSTTSEGPPVPNETPFGSPIIPISPGSAASGSPATSSSHEFRG
;
A
#
# COMPACT_ATOMS: atom_id res chain seq x y z
N MET A 1 4.22 -23.39 20.65
CA MET A 1 5.48 -22.72 20.24
C MET A 1 6.09 -23.55 19.13
N ALA A 2 5.81 -23.23 17.86
CA ALA A 2 6.39 -23.95 16.73
C ALA A 2 7.79 -23.37 16.45
N ALA A 3 8.83 -24.16 16.68
CA ALA A 3 10.18 -23.78 16.31
C ALA A 3 10.26 -23.74 14.77
N ASN A 4 10.66 -22.59 14.21
CA ASN A 4 10.99 -22.43 12.79
C ASN A 4 12.13 -23.42 12.44
N ASN A 5 11.77 -24.59 11.95
CA ASN A 5 12.70 -25.67 11.57
C ASN A 5 13.39 -25.41 10.21
N VAL A 6 13.06 -24.30 9.54
CA VAL A 6 13.55 -23.97 8.20
C VAL A 6 15.06 -23.69 8.19
N ASP A 7 15.63 -23.22 9.32
CA ASP A 7 17.06 -22.92 9.41
C ASP A 7 17.95 -24.12 9.73
N ARG A 8 17.38 -25.29 10.01
CA ARG A 8 18.12 -26.51 10.36
C ARG A 8 18.17 -27.47 9.18
N SER A 9 18.75 -27.03 8.08
CA SER A 9 19.08 -27.92 6.95
C SER A 9 20.54 -28.41 7.06
N PRO A 10 20.80 -29.73 6.96
CA PRO A 10 22.14 -30.26 6.80
C PRO A 10 22.67 -30.06 5.37
N THR A 11 21.84 -29.61 4.43
CA THR A 11 22.19 -29.43 3.01
C THR A 11 22.13 -27.96 2.62
N CYS A 12 23.12 -27.48 1.88
CA CYS A 12 23.07 -26.13 1.31
C CYS A 12 22.11 -26.09 0.11
N PRO A 13 21.15 -25.14 0.05
CA PRO A 13 20.22 -25.06 -1.08
C PRO A 13 20.87 -24.56 -2.38
N THR A 14 22.00 -23.85 -2.31
CA THR A 14 22.66 -23.28 -3.49
C THR A 14 23.57 -24.27 -4.20
N CYS A 15 24.42 -25.00 -3.46
CA CYS A 15 25.40 -25.93 -4.05
C CYS A 15 25.11 -27.41 -3.76
N LEU A 16 24.01 -27.70 -3.05
CA LEU A 16 23.56 -29.04 -2.68
C LEU A 16 24.54 -29.85 -1.84
N ARG A 17 25.59 -29.21 -1.31
CA ARG A 17 26.56 -29.87 -0.44
C ARG A 17 25.89 -30.27 0.86
N THR A 18 26.03 -31.55 1.22
CA THR A 18 25.53 -32.12 2.47
C THR A 18 26.60 -32.08 3.54
N PHE A 19 26.19 -31.79 4.77
CA PHE A 19 27.04 -31.73 5.95
C PHE A 19 26.54 -32.74 6.98
N SER A 20 27.46 -33.26 7.79
CA SER A 20 27.15 -34.18 8.90
C SER A 20 26.36 -33.54 10.05
N SER A 21 26.20 -32.22 10.03
CA SER A 21 25.44 -31.44 11.02
C SER A 21 24.60 -30.37 10.33
N TYR A 22 23.66 -29.77 11.06
CA TYR A 22 22.76 -28.71 10.58
C TYR A 22 23.48 -27.39 10.29
N ARG A 23 24.43 -27.40 9.36
CA ARG A 23 25.31 -26.28 8.99
C ARG A 23 25.10 -25.80 7.55
N GLY A 24 24.12 -26.34 6.82
CA GLY A 24 23.84 -25.95 5.43
C GLY A 24 23.62 -24.45 5.26
N ARG A 25 22.87 -23.82 6.18
CA ARG A 25 22.64 -22.36 6.21
C ARG A 25 23.87 -21.55 6.60
N ALA A 26 24.76 -22.08 7.44
CA ALA A 26 26.02 -21.42 7.79
C ALA A 26 27.00 -21.45 6.62
N HIS A 27 27.05 -22.57 5.89
CA HIS A 27 27.80 -22.69 4.66
C HIS A 27 27.27 -21.74 3.59
N GLU A 28 25.95 -21.69 3.39
CA GLU A 28 25.29 -20.77 2.45
C GLU A 28 25.68 -19.31 2.72
N ARG A 29 25.60 -18.86 3.98
CA ARG A 29 26.02 -17.50 4.37
C ARG A 29 27.48 -17.18 4.06
N SER A 30 28.37 -18.16 4.20
CA SER A 30 29.81 -17.97 4.00
C SER A 30 30.24 -18.07 2.55
N GLN A 31 29.72 -19.04 1.80
CA GLN A 31 30.18 -19.42 0.46
C GLN A 31 29.25 -18.92 -0.65
N HIS A 32 28.01 -18.59 -0.31
CA HIS A 32 26.99 -18.09 -1.24
C HIS A 32 26.32 -16.80 -0.71
N PRO A 33 27.10 -15.76 -0.35
CA PRO A 33 26.55 -14.56 0.27
C PRO A 33 25.51 -13.86 -0.62
N LEU A 34 25.70 -13.83 -1.94
CA LEU A 34 24.74 -13.24 -2.88
C LEU A 34 23.39 -14.00 -2.86
N SER A 35 23.42 -15.32 -3.03
CA SER A 35 22.22 -16.17 -2.97
C SER A 35 21.51 -16.08 -1.62
N TYR A 36 22.29 -16.04 -0.52
CA TYR A 36 21.75 -15.87 0.81
C TYR A 36 21.04 -14.52 0.96
N HIS A 37 21.68 -13.42 0.55
CA HIS A 37 21.05 -12.10 0.65
C HIS A 37 19.81 -11.97 -0.24
N ASP A 38 19.82 -12.53 -1.45
CA ASP A 38 18.66 -12.51 -2.34
C ASP A 38 17.47 -13.27 -1.74
N THR A 39 17.73 -14.44 -1.14
CA THR A 39 16.69 -15.24 -0.47
C THR A 39 16.15 -14.56 0.79
N GLU A 40 17.02 -13.96 1.61
CA GLU A 40 16.60 -13.18 2.79
C GLU A 40 15.80 -11.94 2.40
N VAL A 41 16.23 -11.19 1.38
CA VAL A 41 15.48 -10.02 0.88
C VAL A 41 14.14 -10.45 0.29
N ALA A 42 14.08 -11.57 -0.44
CA ALA A 42 12.83 -12.13 -0.93
C ALA A 42 11.90 -12.55 0.23
N ALA A 43 12.44 -13.20 1.27
CA ALA A 43 11.69 -13.57 2.46
C ALA A 43 11.13 -12.33 3.18
N LEU A 44 11.93 -11.28 3.37
CA LEU A 44 11.51 -10.01 3.95
C LEU A 44 10.46 -9.28 3.09
N ARG A 45 10.47 -9.45 1.77
CA ARG A 45 9.42 -8.92 0.88
C ARG A 45 8.12 -9.71 0.99
N THR A 46 8.19 -11.01 1.30
CA THR A 46 7.01 -11.85 1.52
C THR A 46 6.42 -11.69 2.92
N GLU A 47 7.23 -11.27 3.90
CA GLU A 47 6.80 -11.08 5.27
C GLU A 47 6.12 -9.72 5.49
N VAL A 48 4.81 -9.81 5.68
CA VAL A 48 3.95 -8.80 6.32
C VAL A 48 3.84 -7.50 5.53
N LYS A 49 2.95 -7.51 4.53
CA LYS A 49 2.13 -6.32 4.25
C LYS A 49 1.46 -5.95 5.58
N LYS A 50 2.03 -4.99 6.32
CA LYS A 50 1.41 -4.38 7.52
C LYS A 50 -0.06 -4.24 7.19
N ALA A 51 -0.92 -4.95 7.95
CA ALA A 51 -2.33 -5.08 7.64
C ALA A 51 -2.85 -3.71 7.24
N ARG A 52 -3.13 -3.54 5.94
CA ARG A 52 -3.71 -2.31 5.41
C ARG A 52 -5.01 -2.21 6.19
N ARG A 53 -5.08 -1.18 7.05
CA ARG A 53 -6.27 -0.88 7.85
C ARG A 53 -7.49 -1.13 6.99
N ASP A 54 -8.42 -1.92 7.54
CA ASP A 54 -9.62 -2.25 6.79
C ASP A 54 -10.34 -0.94 6.41
N PRO A 55 -10.70 -0.74 5.14
CA PRO A 55 -11.29 0.51 4.69
C PRO A 55 -12.63 0.80 5.37
N GLU A 56 -13.41 -0.22 5.72
CA GLU A 56 -14.67 -0.09 6.44
C GLU A 56 -14.42 0.43 7.87
N GLU A 57 -13.43 -0.13 8.56
CA GLU A 57 -13.02 0.37 9.89
C GLU A 57 -12.60 1.84 9.85
N LEU A 58 -11.86 2.27 8.82
CA LEU A 58 -11.46 3.67 8.66
C LEU A 58 -12.67 4.58 8.42
N ALA A 59 -13.64 4.14 7.61
CA ALA A 59 -14.86 4.89 7.34
C ALA A 59 -15.71 5.05 8.61
N MET A 60 -15.88 3.97 9.40
CA MET A 60 -16.60 4.03 10.67
C MET A 60 -15.95 4.99 11.68
N MET A 61 -14.62 4.93 11.82
CA MET A 61 -13.86 5.88 12.65
C MET A 61 -14.03 7.32 12.18
N ALA A 62 -13.90 7.56 10.88
CA ALA A 62 -13.97 8.90 10.31
C ALA A 62 -15.36 9.52 10.47
N ASN A 63 -16.41 8.74 10.22
CA ASN A 63 -17.80 9.15 10.43
C ASN A 63 -18.07 9.45 11.90
N PHE A 64 -17.56 8.62 12.81
CA PHE A 64 -17.71 8.84 14.25
C PHE A 64 -17.01 10.13 14.70
N GLU A 65 -15.78 10.37 14.24
CA GLU A 65 -15.02 11.58 14.56
C GLU A 65 -15.67 12.83 13.98
N ALA A 66 -16.18 12.79 12.75
CA ALA A 66 -16.89 13.90 12.13
C ALA A 66 -18.14 14.31 12.93
N LYS A 67 -18.90 13.32 13.45
CA LYS A 67 -20.07 13.57 14.31
C LYS A 67 -19.71 14.08 15.71
N ASN A 68 -18.50 13.78 16.19
CA ASN A 68 -18.03 14.10 17.54
C ASN A 68 -16.85 15.10 17.49
N PHE A 69 -16.94 16.10 16.62
CA PHE A 69 -15.87 17.06 16.42
C PHE A 69 -15.52 17.78 17.74
N GLY A 70 -14.24 17.83 18.09
CA GLY A 70 -13.76 18.45 19.34
C GLY A 70 -13.98 17.62 20.62
N ALA A 71 -14.48 16.38 20.53
CA ALA A 71 -14.64 15.54 21.71
C ALA A 71 -13.31 15.28 22.43
N ARG A 72 -13.29 15.51 23.74
CA ARG A 72 -12.19 15.06 24.61
C ARG A 72 -12.11 13.53 24.54
N ASN A 73 -10.90 13.00 24.54
CA ASN A 73 -10.65 11.55 24.55
C ASN A 73 -11.27 10.77 23.36
N ILE A 74 -11.34 11.37 22.17
CA ILE A 74 -11.92 10.73 20.97
C ILE A 74 -11.35 9.33 20.68
N ASN A 75 -10.07 9.08 20.96
CA ASN A 75 -9.46 7.75 20.75
C ASN A 75 -10.07 6.68 21.66
N THR A 76 -10.37 7.05 22.92
CA THR A 76 -11.01 6.15 23.88
C THR A 76 -12.44 5.85 23.44
N ARG A 77 -13.17 6.89 23.01
CA ARG A 77 -14.54 6.76 22.52
C ARG A 77 -14.63 5.88 21.27
N ILE A 78 -13.74 6.08 20.30
CA ILE A 78 -13.65 5.22 19.12
C ILE A 78 -13.40 3.76 19.51
N LYS A 79 -12.52 3.51 20.49
CA LYS A 79 -12.30 2.15 20.99
C LYS A 79 -13.57 1.58 21.60
N THR A 80 -14.26 2.30 22.47
CA THR A 80 -15.42 1.76 23.20
C THR A 80 -16.68 1.65 22.34
N GLU A 81 -16.90 2.58 21.42
CA GLU A 81 -18.16 2.73 20.68
C GLU A 81 -18.09 2.18 19.24
N VAL A 82 -16.90 2.11 18.62
CA VAL A 82 -16.76 1.79 17.19
C VAL A 82 -15.91 0.54 16.96
N LEU A 83 -14.73 0.47 17.58
CA LEU A 83 -13.73 -0.58 17.32
C LEU A 83 -13.19 -1.18 18.64
N PRO A 84 -14.00 -1.96 19.39
CA PRO A 84 -13.61 -2.51 20.69
C PRO A 84 -12.44 -3.48 20.64
N HIS A 85 -12.27 -4.17 19.50
CA HIS A 85 -11.16 -5.09 19.24
C HIS A 85 -9.84 -4.38 18.89
N ARG A 86 -9.84 -3.06 18.70
CA ARG A 86 -8.64 -2.31 18.33
C ARG A 86 -7.97 -1.68 19.55
N SER A 87 -6.65 -1.63 19.49
CA SER A 87 -5.84 -0.92 20.49
C SER A 87 -5.90 0.60 20.28
N ILE A 88 -5.74 1.36 21.36
CA ILE A 88 -5.70 2.83 21.31
C ILE A 88 -4.53 3.29 20.43
N GLU A 89 -3.38 2.63 20.50
CA GLU A 89 -2.22 2.96 19.66
C GLU A 89 -2.49 2.68 18.18
N GLY A 90 -3.21 1.59 17.86
CA GLY A 90 -3.67 1.34 16.50
C GLY A 90 -4.60 2.45 15.99
N ILE A 91 -5.54 2.92 16.82
CA ILE A 91 -6.44 4.05 16.54
C ILE A 91 -5.65 5.34 16.30
N LYS A 92 -4.72 5.68 17.19
CA LYS A 92 -3.84 6.83 17.03
C LYS A 92 -3.04 6.76 15.73
N GLY A 93 -2.47 5.59 15.42
CA GLY A 93 -1.71 5.37 14.19
C GLY A 93 -2.52 5.67 12.92
N ALA A 94 -3.77 5.21 12.86
CA ALA A 94 -4.65 5.50 11.73
C ALA A 94 -4.99 6.99 11.61
N ARG A 95 -5.25 7.67 12.73
CA ARG A 95 -5.60 9.10 12.74
C ARG A 95 -4.48 10.02 12.26
N ARG A 96 -3.22 9.56 12.35
CA ARG A 96 -2.05 10.31 11.86
C ARG A 96 -1.99 10.36 10.33
N ALA A 97 -2.58 9.37 9.64
CA ALA A 97 -2.53 9.29 8.18
C ALA A 97 -3.36 10.41 7.53
N GLU A 98 -2.82 11.05 6.50
CA GLU A 98 -3.53 12.14 5.81
C GLU A 98 -4.76 11.63 5.05
N THR A 99 -4.71 10.39 4.56
CA THR A 99 -5.86 9.71 3.96
C THR A 99 -7.03 9.61 4.94
N TYR A 100 -6.77 9.36 6.22
CA TYR A 100 -7.81 9.34 7.25
C TYR A 100 -8.39 10.73 7.50
N LYS A 101 -7.56 11.78 7.61
CA LYS A 101 -8.06 13.15 7.79
C LYS A 101 -8.94 13.60 6.62
N ALA A 102 -8.60 13.18 5.40
CA ALA A 102 -9.45 13.42 4.23
C ALA A 102 -10.82 12.76 4.38
N LEU A 103 -10.89 11.52 4.88
CA LEU A 103 -12.17 10.84 5.16
C LEU A 103 -12.98 11.58 6.23
N VAL A 104 -12.35 12.08 7.30
CA VAL A 104 -13.05 12.87 8.33
C VAL A 104 -13.64 14.16 7.74
N ARG A 105 -12.88 14.87 6.90
CA ARG A 105 -13.37 16.08 6.21
C ARG A 105 -14.55 15.75 5.28
N GLN A 106 -14.47 14.66 4.53
CA GLN A 106 -15.56 14.20 3.67
C GLN A 106 -16.81 13.84 4.47
N ALA A 107 -16.64 13.15 5.61
CA ALA A 107 -17.73 12.77 6.49
C ALA A 107 -18.37 13.96 7.24
N ALA A 108 -17.63 15.06 7.43
CA ALA A 108 -18.12 16.27 8.09
C ALA A 108 -18.94 17.17 7.15
N LEU A 109 -18.86 16.96 5.83
CA LEU A 109 -19.70 17.68 4.89
C LEU A 109 -21.17 17.26 5.10
N PRO A 110 -22.11 18.21 5.19
CA PRO A 110 -23.52 17.85 5.18
C PRO A 110 -23.80 17.10 3.88
N GLN A 111 -24.24 15.85 3.99
CA GLN A 111 -24.84 15.11 2.88
C GLN A 111 -26.15 15.81 2.54
N SER A 112 -26.05 16.96 1.88
CA SER A 112 -27.17 17.63 1.24
C SER A 112 -27.64 16.71 0.12
N ALA A 113 -28.61 15.85 0.44
CA ALA A 113 -29.63 15.27 -0.44
C ALA A 113 -29.26 14.99 -1.92
N ALA A 114 -28.02 14.63 -2.23
CA ALA A 114 -27.57 14.36 -3.59
C ALA A 114 -27.86 12.89 -3.96
N SER A 115 -29.12 12.49 -3.83
CA SER A 115 -29.68 11.34 -4.55
C SER A 115 -31.22 11.33 -4.44
N MET A 116 -31.84 12.46 -4.77
CA MET A 116 -33.23 12.50 -5.22
C MET A 116 -33.23 12.89 -6.71
N LEU A 117 -32.53 12.11 -7.55
CA LEU A 117 -32.93 12.02 -8.95
C LEU A 117 -34.15 11.11 -8.99
N ALA A 118 -35.33 11.69 -8.85
CA ALA A 118 -36.56 11.08 -9.32
C ALA A 118 -36.70 11.46 -10.81
N PRO A 119 -36.49 10.53 -11.77
CA PRO A 119 -36.99 10.74 -13.11
C PRO A 119 -38.50 10.52 -13.05
N ARG A 120 -39.27 11.60 -12.87
CA ARG A 120 -40.71 11.56 -13.15
C ARG A 120 -40.88 11.62 -14.67
N SER A 121 -41.23 10.48 -15.25
CA SER A 121 -41.76 10.34 -16.62
C SER A 121 -42.96 9.37 -16.58
N PRO A 122 -43.90 9.34 -17.55
CA PRO A 122 -44.37 10.33 -18.55
C PRO A 122 -45.95 10.37 -18.61
N PRO A 123 -46.67 11.08 -19.53
CA PRO A 123 -46.82 10.67 -20.94
C PRO A 123 -46.89 11.80 -22.00
N LEU A 124 -46.51 11.44 -23.24
CA LEU A 124 -46.75 12.13 -24.53
C LEU A 124 -48.27 12.25 -24.85
N PRO A 125 -48.79 13.18 -25.71
CA PRO A 125 -48.59 13.10 -27.18
C PRO A 125 -48.67 14.39 -28.07
N VAL A 126 -48.11 14.24 -29.29
CA VAL A 126 -48.45 14.80 -30.64
C VAL A 126 -48.05 16.25 -31.06
N PRO A 127 -47.95 16.58 -32.38
CA PRO A 127 -46.85 16.28 -33.31
C PRO A 127 -46.45 17.49 -34.22
N SER A 128 -45.58 17.24 -35.21
CA SER A 128 -45.35 18.06 -36.44
C SER A 128 -44.45 19.31 -36.26
N THR A 129 -43.47 19.65 -37.10
CA THR A 129 -43.11 19.21 -38.47
C THR A 129 -41.72 19.78 -38.81
N THR A 130 -40.93 18.98 -39.53
CA THR A 130 -40.08 19.37 -40.69
C THR A 130 -38.84 20.26 -40.48
N SER A 131 -37.67 19.66 -40.71
CA SER A 131 -36.67 19.99 -41.76
C SER A 131 -35.35 19.29 -41.36
N GLU A 132 -34.96 18.14 -41.93
CA GLU A 132 -34.23 17.99 -43.21
C GLU A 132 -33.05 19.00 -43.31
N GLY A 133 -31.76 18.62 -43.34
CA GLY A 133 -31.16 17.39 -43.86
C GLY A 133 -29.71 17.08 -43.39
N PRO A 134 -29.01 16.12 -44.04
CA PRO A 134 -27.94 15.30 -43.47
C PRO A 134 -26.55 15.49 -44.16
N PRO A 135 -25.60 14.54 -44.09
CA PRO A 135 -24.51 14.45 -43.12
C PRO A 135 -23.13 14.69 -43.74
N VAL A 136 -22.10 14.96 -42.93
CA VAL A 136 -20.71 14.81 -43.40
C VAL A 136 -19.89 14.05 -42.35
N PRO A 137 -19.48 12.80 -42.62
CA PRO A 137 -18.46 12.11 -41.85
C PRO A 137 -17.10 12.46 -42.46
N ASN A 138 -16.14 12.86 -41.63
CA ASN A 138 -14.74 12.69 -42.02
C ASN A 138 -14.00 11.96 -40.91
N GLU A 139 -13.61 10.75 -41.28
CA GLU A 139 -12.82 9.83 -40.51
C GLU A 139 -11.34 10.22 -40.51
N THR A 140 -10.63 9.65 -39.54
CA THR A 140 -9.22 9.21 -39.60
C THR A 140 -8.11 10.29 -39.50
N PRO A 141 -6.84 9.90 -39.29
CA PRO A 141 -6.30 9.01 -38.25
C PRO A 141 -4.90 9.48 -37.74
N PHE A 142 -4.30 8.70 -36.82
CA PHE A 142 -2.87 8.66 -36.50
C PHE A 142 -2.23 9.86 -35.78
N GLY A 143 -1.64 9.58 -34.61
CA GLY A 143 -0.74 10.52 -33.95
C GLY A 143 -0.23 10.06 -32.59
N SER A 144 0.34 8.85 -32.51
CA SER A 144 1.30 8.56 -31.43
C SER A 144 2.63 9.25 -31.74
N PRO A 145 3.23 9.94 -30.77
CA PRO A 145 4.68 9.89 -30.60
C PRO A 145 4.98 9.38 -29.18
N ILE A 146 5.51 8.17 -29.05
CA ILE A 146 6.95 7.91 -28.92
C ILE A 146 7.50 8.52 -27.62
N ILE A 147 7.72 7.61 -26.67
CA ILE A 147 8.50 7.79 -25.44
C ILE A 147 9.98 7.90 -25.82
N PRO A 148 10.70 8.96 -25.43
CA PRO A 148 12.15 8.87 -25.29
C PRO A 148 12.48 8.27 -23.91
N ILE A 149 12.92 7.01 -23.95
CA ILE A 149 13.66 6.34 -22.88
C ILE A 149 14.99 7.09 -22.77
N SER A 150 15.27 7.70 -21.62
CA SER A 150 16.61 8.19 -21.29
C SER A 150 17.43 7.04 -20.69
N PRO A 151 18.53 6.60 -21.33
CA PRO A 151 19.54 5.80 -20.66
C PRO A 151 20.63 6.73 -20.11
N GLY A 152 21.12 6.40 -18.92
CA GLY A 152 22.45 6.84 -18.48
C GLY A 152 22.45 7.82 -17.32
N SER A 153 22.80 7.31 -16.15
CA SER A 153 24.12 7.63 -15.61
C SER A 153 24.45 6.70 -14.47
N ALA A 154 25.39 5.80 -14.76
CA ALA A 154 26.22 5.15 -13.78
C ALA A 154 27.21 6.17 -13.20
N ALA A 155 27.30 6.22 -11.87
CA ALA A 155 28.50 6.62 -11.14
C ALA A 155 28.46 5.79 -9.85
N SER A 156 29.19 4.68 -9.74
CA SER A 156 30.64 4.62 -9.56
C SER A 156 31.08 5.48 -8.38
N GLY A 157 31.08 4.88 -7.19
CA GLY A 157 31.48 5.55 -5.95
C GLY A 157 31.65 4.56 -4.80
N SER A 158 32.72 3.78 -4.85
CA SER A 158 33.33 3.08 -3.70
C SER A 158 34.82 2.98 -3.99
N PRO A 159 35.72 2.79 -3.00
CA PRO A 159 35.61 3.03 -1.56
C PRO A 159 36.74 3.95 -1.05
N ALA A 160 36.67 4.45 0.19
CA ALA A 160 37.84 4.95 0.89
C ALA A 160 37.91 4.31 2.29
N THR A 161 38.87 3.41 2.42
CA THR A 161 39.38 2.82 3.65
C THR A 161 40.45 3.73 4.25
N SER A 162 40.35 4.04 5.53
CA SER A 162 41.48 4.41 6.42
C SER A 162 41.04 4.03 7.83
N SER A 163 41.51 2.94 8.45
CA SER A 163 42.87 2.62 8.88
C SER A 163 43.48 3.69 9.79
N SER A 164 43.57 3.33 11.07
CA SER A 164 44.45 3.78 12.17
C SER A 164 43.69 3.41 13.45
N HIS A 165 43.90 2.27 14.11
CA HIS A 165 45.12 1.83 14.80
C HIS A 165 45.85 2.98 15.49
N GLU A 166 45.51 3.22 16.75
CA GLU A 166 46.53 3.41 17.78
C GLU A 166 46.04 2.83 19.10
N PHE A 167 46.92 1.98 19.60
CA PHE A 167 46.92 1.31 20.88
C PHE A 167 47.76 2.19 21.82
N ARG A 168 47.58 2.00 23.12
CA ARG A 168 48.55 2.26 24.21
C ARG A 168 48.41 3.57 24.99
N GLY A 169 48.27 3.38 26.29
CA GLY A 169 48.16 4.38 27.36
C GLY A 169 47.46 3.73 28.54
#